data_AF-A0A803PXV0-F1
#
_entry.id   AF-A0A803PXV0-F1
#
_cell.length_a   1.000
_cell.length_b   1.000
_cell.length_c   1.000
_cell.angle_alpha   90.00
_cell.angle_beta   90.00
_cell.angle_gamma   90.00
#
_symmetry.space_group_name_H-M   'P 1'
#
loop_
_entity.id
_entity.type
_entity.pdbx_description
1 polymer ?
#
loop_
_entity_poly.entity_id
_entity_poly.type
_entity_poly.pdbx_seq_one_letter_code
_entity_poly.pdbx_strand_id
1 'polypeptide(L)'
;MLQVTWFKCGGVSVGLSWAHILGDIASASTFMNTWAHIMSGHVPKESIHITSPIRPYNFSNVIATKPFSVKELNPPVENNWSLPTNNNGQNMRTRCFKVSAKQLNLLMSNTCGKKATNFSRFEIISSVIWKSLSQLRKNSLSSKVVTICWYQNPSGDSNDQVIPNNKSMVLSTVERDSEVNNVSELAFLISDRKIVENEAINNEEMIGKMDFLVYGANLTFVNLEDVEIYEFEMKGKRPVFANFSIEGVGKEGLVLVQTKGPKNGNKEDDINGRIVTVVLPEDELAHLENELKTNWNIA
;
A
#
# COMPACT_ATOMS: atom_id res chain seq x y z
N MET A 1 -1.21 -12.89 -15.26
CA MET A 1 -0.82 -14.32 -15.21
C MET A 1 -1.25 -14.92 -13.88
N LEU A 2 -1.92 -16.07 -13.88
CA LEU A 2 -2.22 -16.85 -12.67
C LEU A 2 -1.35 -18.10 -12.66
N GLN A 3 -0.71 -18.39 -11.53
CA GLN A 3 0.15 -19.57 -11.36
C GLN A 3 -0.23 -20.33 -10.08
N VAL A 4 -0.39 -21.65 -10.20
CA VAL A 4 -0.58 -22.56 -9.07
C VAL A 4 0.62 -23.49 -9.01
N THR A 5 1.30 -23.53 -7.86
CA THR A 5 2.49 -24.38 -7.66
C THR A 5 2.25 -25.35 -6.52
N TRP A 6 2.43 -26.65 -6.80
CA TRP A 6 2.30 -27.73 -5.84
C TRP A 6 3.68 -28.15 -5.34
N PHE A 7 3.87 -28.17 -4.02
CA PHE A 7 5.14 -28.56 -3.41
C PHE A 7 5.13 -30.05 -3.06
N LYS A 8 6.32 -30.68 -3.07
CA LYS A 8 6.48 -32.11 -2.74
C LYS A 8 5.98 -32.48 -1.33
N CYS A 9 5.96 -31.52 -0.39
CA CYS A 9 5.45 -31.69 0.96
C CYS A 9 3.92 -31.55 1.09
N GLY A 10 3.19 -31.38 -0.02
CA GLY A 10 1.74 -31.18 -0.04
C GLY A 10 1.28 -29.74 0.16
N GLY A 11 2.21 -28.78 0.31
CA GLY A 11 1.90 -27.35 0.29
C GLY A 11 1.47 -26.88 -1.10
N VAL A 12 0.75 -25.75 -1.14
CA VAL A 12 0.34 -25.09 -2.39
C VAL A 12 0.60 -23.59 -2.26
N SER A 13 1.12 -22.98 -3.33
CA SER A 13 1.11 -21.52 -3.49
C SER A 13 0.34 -21.13 -4.73
N VAL A 14 -0.45 -20.07 -4.62
CA VAL A 14 -1.14 -19.45 -5.74
C VAL A 14 -0.62 -18.03 -5.89
N GLY A 15 -0.18 -17.67 -7.09
CA GLY A 15 0.36 -16.36 -7.42
C GLY A 15 -0.42 -15.72 -8.56
N LEU A 16 -0.68 -14.43 -8.43
CA LEU A 16 -1.29 -13.60 -9.46
C LEU A 16 -0.32 -12.46 -9.81
N SER A 17 0.05 -12.36 -11.07
CA SER A 17 0.67 -11.18 -11.66
C SER A 17 -0.41 -10.42 -12.43
N TRP A 18 -0.59 -9.15 -12.06
CA TRP A 18 -1.72 -8.32 -12.45
C TRP A 18 -1.22 -6.96 -12.95
N ALA A 19 -1.61 -6.57 -14.17
CA ALA A 19 -1.28 -5.26 -14.71
C ALA A 19 -2.20 -4.22 -14.07
N HIS A 20 -1.64 -3.15 -13.51
CA HIS A 20 -2.39 -2.14 -12.74
C HIS A 20 -3.46 -1.41 -13.57
N ILE A 21 -3.34 -1.40 -14.90
CA ILE A 21 -4.37 -0.92 -15.83
C ILE A 21 -5.69 -1.69 -15.73
N LEU A 22 -5.65 -2.96 -15.29
CA LEU A 22 -6.83 -3.81 -15.12
C LEU A 22 -7.55 -3.56 -13.79
N GLY A 23 -6.85 -3.00 -12.79
CA GLY A 23 -7.35 -2.92 -11.43
C GLY A 23 -6.23 -2.66 -10.42
N ASP A 24 -6.59 -2.18 -9.25
CA ASP A 24 -5.67 -1.93 -8.14
C ASP A 24 -5.50 -3.21 -7.29
N ILE A 25 -4.80 -3.10 -6.16
CA ILE A 25 -4.53 -4.25 -5.30
C ILE A 25 -5.84 -4.81 -4.70
N ALA A 26 -6.80 -3.95 -4.39
CA ALA A 26 -8.10 -4.40 -3.89
C ALA A 26 -8.88 -5.13 -4.98
N SER A 27 -8.88 -4.62 -6.23
CA SER A 27 -9.45 -5.31 -7.40
C SER A 27 -8.86 -6.71 -7.57
N ALA A 28 -7.52 -6.82 -7.51
CA ALA A 28 -6.82 -8.08 -7.67
C ALA A 28 -7.15 -9.07 -6.53
N SER A 29 -7.27 -8.59 -5.30
CA SER A 29 -7.69 -9.39 -4.15
C SER A 29 -9.12 -9.92 -4.32
N THR A 30 -10.06 -9.05 -4.70
CA THR A 30 -11.46 -9.46 -4.96
C THR A 30 -11.55 -10.44 -6.13
N PHE A 31 -10.77 -10.25 -7.19
CA PHE A 31 -10.68 -11.21 -8.28
C PHE A 31 -10.26 -12.59 -7.77
N MET A 32 -9.20 -12.67 -6.95
CA MET A 32 -8.71 -13.92 -6.39
C MET A 32 -9.74 -14.60 -5.49
N ASN A 33 -10.43 -13.84 -4.64
CA ASN A 33 -11.45 -14.35 -3.72
C ASN A 33 -12.66 -14.88 -4.50
N THR A 34 -13.14 -14.13 -5.48
CA THR A 34 -14.24 -14.54 -6.36
C THR A 34 -13.88 -15.78 -7.18
N TRP A 35 -12.68 -15.82 -7.75
CA TRP A 35 -12.18 -16.99 -8.48
C TRP A 35 -12.17 -18.23 -7.58
N ALA A 36 -11.68 -18.11 -6.35
CA ALA A 36 -11.65 -19.21 -5.38
C ALA A 36 -13.05 -19.70 -4.98
N HIS A 37 -14.00 -18.78 -4.83
CA HIS A 37 -15.40 -19.08 -4.53
C HIS A 37 -16.09 -19.87 -5.66
N ILE A 38 -15.90 -19.42 -6.91
CA ILE A 38 -16.39 -20.12 -8.12
C ILE A 38 -15.78 -21.52 -8.21
N MET A 39 -14.46 -21.64 -8.01
CA MET A 39 -13.76 -22.93 -8.04
C MET A 39 -14.22 -23.88 -6.93
N SER A 40 -14.81 -23.35 -5.86
CA SER A 40 -15.40 -24.13 -4.77
C SER A 40 -16.86 -24.52 -5.04
N GLY A 41 -17.37 -24.32 -6.26
CA GLY A 41 -18.73 -24.70 -6.68
C GLY A 41 -19.80 -23.66 -6.35
N HIS A 42 -19.41 -22.50 -5.80
CA HIS A 42 -20.32 -21.42 -5.47
C HIS A 42 -20.28 -20.37 -6.59
N VAL A 43 -21.13 -20.57 -7.61
CA VAL A 43 -21.29 -19.59 -8.68
C VAL A 43 -22.10 -18.40 -8.14
N PRO A 44 -21.63 -17.16 -8.28
CA PRO A 44 -22.41 -15.98 -7.91
C PRO A 44 -23.80 -16.03 -8.56
N LYS A 45 -24.85 -15.78 -7.78
CA LYS A 45 -26.25 -15.83 -8.27
C LYS A 45 -26.59 -14.69 -9.22
N GLU A 46 -25.83 -13.61 -9.18
CA GLU A 46 -26.02 -12.41 -9.99
C GLU A 46 -24.72 -12.07 -10.71
N SER A 47 -24.83 -11.49 -11.91
CA SER A 47 -23.66 -10.92 -12.58
C SER A 47 -23.10 -9.80 -11.71
N ILE A 48 -21.80 -9.87 -11.42
CA ILE A 48 -21.13 -8.80 -10.70
C ILE A 48 -21.15 -7.57 -11.61
N HIS A 49 -22.03 -6.61 -11.29
CA HIS A 49 -22.22 -5.42 -12.10
C HIS A 49 -21.04 -4.47 -11.91
N ILE A 50 -20.47 -3.99 -13.02
CA ILE A 50 -19.61 -2.80 -13.01
C ILE A 50 -20.55 -1.63 -12.74
N THR A 51 -20.71 -1.23 -11.49
CA THR A 51 -21.50 -0.05 -11.16
C THR A 51 -20.84 1.21 -11.69
N SER A 52 -21.69 2.17 -12.10
CA SER A 52 -21.34 3.52 -12.49
C SER A 52 -20.46 4.23 -11.44
N PRO A 53 -19.76 5.32 -11.82
CA PRO A 53 -18.70 5.93 -11.03
C PRO A 53 -19.12 6.18 -9.58
N ILE A 54 -18.34 5.66 -8.62
CA ILE A 54 -18.37 6.17 -7.25
C ILE A 54 -18.10 7.68 -7.37
N ARG A 55 -19.07 8.50 -6.95
CA ARG A 55 -18.85 9.94 -6.85
C ARG A 55 -17.75 10.15 -5.81
N PRO A 56 -16.62 10.79 -6.16
CA PRO A 56 -15.65 11.16 -5.14
C PRO A 56 -16.37 11.99 -4.08
N TYR A 57 -16.07 11.72 -2.82
CA TYR A 57 -16.55 12.53 -1.72
C TYR A 57 -16.07 13.97 -1.98
N ASN A 58 -16.95 14.97 -1.93
CA ASN A 58 -16.57 16.37 -2.13
C ASN A 58 -15.57 16.80 -1.04
N PHE A 59 -14.27 16.69 -1.31
CA PHE A 59 -13.25 17.26 -0.45
C PHE A 59 -13.26 18.77 -0.72
N SER A 60 -13.82 19.54 0.21
CA SER A 60 -14.16 20.97 0.00
C SER A 60 -12.96 21.93 -0.14
N ASN A 61 -11.75 21.44 -0.38
CA ASN A 61 -10.53 22.25 -0.47
C ASN A 61 -9.70 21.84 -1.70
N VAL A 62 -10.12 22.24 -2.89
CA VAL A 62 -9.34 22.03 -4.11
C VAL A 62 -8.80 23.36 -4.62
N ILE A 63 -7.50 23.56 -4.48
CA ILE A 63 -6.75 24.49 -5.31
C ILE A 63 -6.29 23.69 -6.52
N ALA A 64 -6.75 24.03 -7.71
CA ALA A 64 -6.31 23.42 -8.97
C ALA A 64 -4.80 23.61 -9.15
N THR A 65 -4.04 22.65 -8.65
CA THR A 65 -2.58 22.59 -8.68
C THR A 65 -2.16 21.20 -9.15
N LYS A 66 -0.98 21.10 -9.76
CA LYS A 66 -0.43 19.82 -10.21
C LYS A 66 -0.33 18.87 -9.01
N PRO A 67 -0.89 17.63 -9.09
CA PRO A 67 -0.83 16.69 -7.98
C PRO A 67 0.62 16.33 -7.63
N PHE A 68 0.96 16.31 -6.33
CA PHE A 68 2.31 15.98 -5.86
C PHE A 68 2.52 14.47 -5.74
N SER A 69 1.46 13.68 -5.60
CA SER A 69 1.49 12.23 -5.44
C SER A 69 1.85 11.46 -6.71
N VAL A 70 1.89 12.12 -7.87
CA VAL A 70 2.20 11.52 -9.17
C VAL A 70 3.32 12.28 -9.88
N LYS A 71 4.11 11.55 -10.65
CA LYS A 71 5.17 12.11 -11.49
C LYS A 71 4.92 11.72 -12.94
N GLU A 72 4.76 12.73 -13.77
CA GLU A 72 4.69 12.57 -15.22
C GLU A 72 5.98 11.94 -15.76
N LEU A 73 5.84 10.92 -16.61
CA LEU A 73 6.92 10.21 -17.24
C LEU A 73 7.19 10.83 -18.62
N ASN A 74 8.43 11.30 -18.80
CA ASN A 74 8.91 11.88 -20.04
C ASN A 74 10.27 11.25 -20.39
N PRO A 75 10.37 10.42 -21.44
CA PRO A 75 9.29 10.03 -22.36
C PRO A 75 8.22 9.13 -21.71
N PRO A 76 7.02 9.04 -22.32
CA PRO A 76 5.96 8.12 -21.89
C PRO A 76 6.45 6.67 -21.87
N VAL A 77 5.78 5.84 -21.06
CA VAL A 77 6.01 4.40 -21.04
C VAL A 77 5.34 3.84 -22.29
N GLU A 78 6.14 3.61 -23.34
CA GLU A 78 5.67 2.91 -24.53
C GLU A 78 5.17 1.48 -24.18
N ASN A 79 4.93 0.63 -25.18
CA ASN A 79 4.35 -0.71 -25.03
C ASN A 79 5.12 -1.70 -24.12
N ASN A 80 6.28 -1.31 -23.58
CA ASN A 80 7.11 -2.18 -22.76
C ASN A 80 6.71 -2.17 -21.28
N TRP A 81 5.85 -1.25 -20.83
CA TRP A 81 5.34 -1.15 -19.44
C TRP A 81 6.42 -1.18 -18.36
N SER A 82 7.67 -0.96 -18.76
CA SER A 82 8.83 -0.86 -17.91
C SER A 82 9.05 0.61 -17.65
N LEU A 83 9.18 1.01 -16.38
CA LEU A 83 9.72 2.33 -16.09
C LEU A 83 11.03 2.48 -16.86
N PRO A 84 11.25 3.60 -17.57
CA PRO A 84 12.55 3.88 -18.14
C PRO A 84 13.53 3.83 -16.97
N THR A 85 14.35 2.79 -16.93
CA THR A 85 15.33 2.56 -15.88
C THR A 85 16.04 3.88 -15.65
N ASN A 86 15.94 4.42 -14.44
CA ASN A 86 16.64 5.62 -14.04
C ASN A 86 18.05 5.50 -14.61
N ASN A 87 18.50 6.44 -15.45
CA ASN A 87 19.78 6.39 -16.18
C ASN A 87 21.04 6.22 -15.28
N ASN A 88 20.84 6.01 -13.97
CA ASN A 88 21.84 5.79 -12.93
C ASN A 88 21.99 4.31 -12.51
N GLY A 89 21.19 3.37 -13.04
CA GLY A 89 21.38 1.93 -12.77
C GLY A 89 21.16 1.47 -11.32
N GLN A 90 20.38 2.20 -10.52
CA GLN A 90 20.07 1.80 -9.15
C GLN A 90 19.13 0.58 -9.14
N ASN A 91 19.63 -0.54 -8.64
CA ASN A 91 18.85 -1.74 -8.44
C ASN A 91 17.85 -1.54 -7.30
N MET A 92 16.57 -1.56 -7.63
CA MET A 92 15.50 -1.60 -6.64
C MET A 92 15.39 -3.02 -6.07
N ARG A 93 15.24 -3.13 -4.76
CA ARG A 93 15.09 -4.39 -4.05
C ARG A 93 13.83 -4.37 -3.20
N THR A 94 13.20 -5.54 -3.11
CA THR A 94 12.02 -5.76 -2.27
C THR A 94 12.40 -6.57 -1.04
N ARG A 95 11.99 -6.11 0.13
CA ARG A 95 12.08 -6.87 1.38
C ARG A 95 10.74 -6.92 2.09
N CYS A 96 10.47 -8.06 2.72
CA CYS A 96 9.28 -8.28 3.52
C CYS A 96 9.68 -8.58 4.98
N PHE A 97 9.11 -7.83 5.92
CA PHE A 97 9.31 -7.99 7.35
C PHE A 97 7.99 -8.39 8.03
N LYS A 98 8.08 -9.24 9.05
CA LYS A 98 6.94 -9.61 9.88
C LYS A 98 7.08 -8.92 11.24
N VAL A 99 6.19 -7.99 11.53
CA VAL A 99 6.14 -7.30 12.82
C VAL A 99 5.08 -7.97 13.68
N SER A 100 5.49 -8.57 14.80
CA SER A 100 4.56 -9.20 15.76
C SER A 100 3.71 -8.17 16.49
N ALA A 101 2.58 -8.62 17.05
CA ALA A 101 1.74 -7.81 17.91
C ALA A 101 2.52 -7.25 19.10
N LYS A 102 3.38 -8.09 19.71
CA LYS A 102 4.26 -7.69 20.80
C LYS A 102 5.21 -6.56 20.40
N GLN A 103 5.89 -6.69 19.25
CA GLN A 103 6.78 -5.65 18.74
C GLN A 103 6.03 -4.34 18.48
N LEU A 104 4.85 -4.40 17.89
CA LEU A 104 4.03 -3.21 17.63
C LEU A 104 3.55 -2.53 18.91
N ASN A 105 3.09 -3.30 19.89
CA ASN A 105 2.66 -2.73 21.17
C ASN A 105 3.82 -1.99 21.87
N LEU A 106 5.03 -2.57 21.82
CA LEU A 106 6.25 -1.97 22.36
C LEU A 106 6.66 -0.72 21.58
N LEU A 107 6.56 -0.76 20.25
CA LEU A 107 6.84 0.37 19.36
C LEU A 107 5.89 1.54 19.66
N MET A 108 4.59 1.27 19.76
CA MET A 108 3.56 2.26 20.05
C MET A 108 3.74 2.86 21.45
N SER A 109 4.04 2.04 22.47
CA SER A 109 4.28 2.54 23.83
C SER A 109 5.51 3.45 23.92
N ASN A 110 6.59 3.09 23.23
CA ASN A 110 7.85 3.83 23.29
C ASN A 110 7.81 5.14 22.50
N THR A 111 7.03 5.19 21.41
CA THR A 111 7.01 6.36 20.51
C THR A 111 5.93 7.36 20.86
N CYS A 112 4.77 6.90 21.36
CA CYS A 112 3.60 7.74 21.57
C CYS A 112 3.18 7.84 23.03
N GLY A 113 3.71 6.99 23.93
CA GLY A 113 3.33 6.97 25.34
C GLY A 113 1.81 6.90 25.51
N LYS A 114 1.23 7.85 26.26
CA LYS A 114 -0.22 7.94 26.47
C LYS A 114 -1.02 8.26 25.19
N LYS A 115 -0.39 8.78 24.13
CA LYS A 115 -1.03 9.06 22.84
C LYS A 115 -1.08 7.84 21.92
N ALA A 116 -0.55 6.69 22.33
CA ALA A 116 -0.47 5.48 21.50
C ALA A 116 -1.85 5.00 20.99
N THR A 117 -2.91 5.21 21.77
CA THR A 117 -4.28 4.84 21.38
C THR A 117 -4.88 5.70 20.27
N ASN A 118 -4.24 6.82 19.93
CA ASN A 118 -4.75 7.77 18.94
C ASN A 118 -4.31 7.45 17.51
N PHE A 119 -3.38 6.50 17.34
CA PHE A 119 -2.78 6.18 16.04
C PHE A 119 -2.97 4.70 15.71
N SER A 120 -3.24 4.44 14.45
CA SER A 120 -3.26 3.11 13.86
C SER A 120 -1.85 2.51 13.77
N ARG A 121 -1.79 1.19 13.59
CA ARG A 121 -0.52 0.48 13.35
C ARG A 121 0.14 0.94 12.06
N PHE A 122 -0.66 1.20 11.01
CA PHE A 122 -0.18 1.78 9.76
C PHE A 122 0.54 3.12 9.99
N GLU A 123 -0.07 4.05 10.71
CA GLU A 123 0.50 5.38 10.96
C GLU A 123 1.82 5.30 11.72
N ILE A 124 1.90 4.43 12.73
CA ILE A 124 3.11 4.27 13.54
C ILE A 124 4.25 3.63 12.74
N ILE A 125 3.98 2.54 12.02
CA ILE A 125 4.99 1.89 11.16
C ILE A 125 5.49 2.87 10.09
N SER A 126 4.56 3.56 9.43
CA SER A 126 4.88 4.52 8.37
C SER A 126 5.72 5.67 8.91
N SER A 127 5.39 6.19 10.10
CA SER A 127 6.15 7.26 10.76
C SER A 127 7.57 6.85 11.12
N VAL A 128 7.76 5.62 11.61
CA VAL A 128 9.08 5.08 11.95
C VAL A 128 9.95 4.92 10.70
N ILE A 129 9.39 4.37 9.63
CA ILE A 129 10.10 4.19 8.36
C ILE A 129 10.39 5.55 7.71
N TRP A 130 9.41 6.46 7.71
CA TRP A 130 9.60 7.81 7.16
C TRP A 130 10.70 8.56 7.91
N LYS A 131 10.69 8.51 9.25
CA LYS A 131 11.76 9.09 10.08
C LYS A 131 13.13 8.50 9.74
N SER A 132 13.23 7.18 9.67
CA SER A 132 14.47 6.45 9.40
C SER A 132 15.04 6.81 8.03
N LEU A 133 14.22 6.77 6.98
CA LEU A 133 14.63 7.13 5.62
C LEU A 133 14.94 8.62 5.48
N SER A 134 14.24 9.49 6.20
CA SER A 134 14.50 10.92 6.18
C SER A 134 15.87 11.29 6.75
N GLN A 135 16.35 10.54 7.75
CA GLN A 135 17.68 10.73 8.31
C GLN A 135 18.79 10.28 7.36
N LEU A 136 18.50 9.26 6.54
CA LEU A 136 19.39 8.77 5.49
C LEU A 136 19.44 9.77 4.31
N ARG A 137 18.28 10.23 3.85
CA ARG A 137 18.11 11.08 2.65
C ARG A 137 18.15 12.58 2.94
N LYS A 138 19.07 13.04 3.80
CA LYS A 138 19.14 14.45 4.23
C LYS A 138 19.05 15.40 3.02
N ASN A 139 18.21 16.43 3.14
CA ASN A 139 17.96 17.46 2.11
C ASN A 139 17.23 17.01 0.83
N SER A 140 16.69 15.79 0.77
CA SER A 140 15.81 15.37 -0.34
C SER A 140 14.36 15.83 -0.15
N LEU A 141 13.61 16.09 -1.23
CA LEU A 141 12.17 16.34 -1.17
C LEU A 141 11.41 15.15 -0.53
N SER A 142 11.87 13.92 -0.76
CA SER A 142 11.29 12.72 -0.13
C SER A 142 11.53 12.62 1.37
N SER A 143 12.39 13.48 1.92
CA SER A 143 12.49 13.66 3.36
C SER A 143 11.41 14.59 3.92
N LYS A 144 10.65 15.31 3.09
CA LYS A 144 9.63 16.31 3.51
C LYS A 144 8.22 15.95 3.10
N VAL A 145 8.05 15.35 1.91
CA VAL A 145 6.73 15.00 1.37
C VAL A 145 6.65 13.50 1.12
N VAL A 146 5.55 12.89 1.54
CA VAL A 146 5.24 11.47 1.31
C VAL A 146 3.85 11.32 0.72
N THR A 147 3.67 10.26 -0.06
CA THR A 147 2.36 9.87 -0.59
C THR A 147 1.76 8.80 0.33
N ILE A 148 0.50 8.96 0.73
CA ILE A 148 -0.27 7.98 1.49
C ILE A 148 -1.42 7.50 0.61
N CYS A 149 -1.44 6.18 0.35
CA CYS A 149 -2.51 5.51 -0.35
C CYS A 149 -3.33 4.66 0.63
N TRP A 150 -4.64 4.70 0.53
CA TRP A 150 -5.55 3.85 1.31
C TRP A 150 -6.82 3.58 0.51
N TYR A 151 -7.62 2.60 0.95
CA TYR A 151 -8.84 2.20 0.24
C TYR A 151 -10.06 2.71 0.99
N GLN A 152 -10.87 3.50 0.31
CA GLN A 152 -12.15 3.93 0.86
C GLN A 152 -13.15 2.79 0.71
N ASN A 153 -13.69 2.32 1.83
CA ASN A 153 -14.85 1.44 1.80
C ASN A 153 -16.02 2.21 1.17
N PRO A 154 -16.73 1.67 0.17
CA PRO A 154 -17.94 2.30 -0.33
C PRO A 154 -18.90 2.43 0.86
N SER A 155 -19.19 3.68 1.26
CA SER A 155 -20.17 3.98 2.29
C SER A 155 -21.49 3.32 1.91
N GLY A 156 -22.04 2.53 2.84
CA GLY A 156 -23.12 1.58 2.61
C GLY A 156 -24.35 2.18 1.95
N ASP A 157 -24.89 1.44 0.97
CA ASP A 157 -26.33 1.28 0.72
C ASP A 157 -26.64 0.35 -0.46
N SER A 158 -25.66 -0.10 -1.25
CA SER A 158 -25.89 -1.13 -2.27
C SER A 158 -25.51 -2.51 -1.73
N ASN A 159 -26.51 -3.40 -1.62
CA ASN A 159 -26.32 -4.86 -1.51
C ASN A 159 -25.60 -5.47 -2.73
N ASP A 160 -25.21 -4.65 -3.71
CA ASP A 160 -24.50 -5.07 -4.90
C ASP A 160 -23.04 -5.36 -4.57
N GLN A 161 -22.55 -6.52 -4.99
CA GLN A 161 -21.12 -6.81 -5.03
C GLN A 161 -20.45 -5.85 -6.03
N VAL A 162 -20.01 -4.69 -5.55
CA VAL A 162 -19.26 -3.72 -6.35
C VAL A 162 -17.86 -4.29 -6.60
N ILE A 163 -17.46 -4.46 -7.86
CA ILE A 163 -16.07 -4.74 -8.20
C ILE A 163 -15.24 -3.53 -7.77
N PRO A 164 -14.26 -3.67 -6.86
CA PRO A 164 -13.33 -2.60 -6.60
C PRO A 164 -12.66 -2.25 -7.93
N ASN A 165 -12.78 -1.00 -8.34
CA ASN A 165 -11.99 -0.43 -9.42
C ASN A 165 -10.96 0.52 -8.79
N ASN A 166 -10.04 1.03 -9.62
CA ASN A 166 -8.99 1.95 -9.17
C ASN A 166 -9.51 3.22 -8.49
N LYS A 167 -10.83 3.51 -8.55
CA LYS A 167 -11.44 4.68 -7.91
C LYS A 167 -11.64 4.51 -6.41
N SER A 168 -11.52 3.29 -5.87
CA SER A 168 -11.58 3.06 -4.43
C SER A 168 -10.28 3.45 -3.71
N MET A 169 -9.16 3.49 -4.45
CA MET A 169 -7.89 3.95 -3.92
C MET A 169 -7.86 5.47 -3.81
N VAL A 170 -7.68 5.95 -2.59
CA VAL A 170 -7.44 7.36 -2.27
C VAL A 170 -5.95 7.62 -2.28
N LEU A 171 -5.50 8.58 -3.08
CA LEU A 171 -4.14 9.12 -3.07
C LEU A 171 -4.14 10.45 -2.33
N SER A 172 -3.24 10.56 -1.36
CA SER A 172 -3.04 11.78 -0.61
C SER A 172 -1.57 12.07 -0.40
N THR A 173 -1.24 13.32 -0.15
CA THR A 173 0.11 13.75 0.24
C THR A 173 0.12 14.28 1.66
N VAL A 174 1.26 14.10 2.30
CA VAL A 174 1.55 14.64 3.63
C VAL A 174 2.90 15.33 3.57
N GLU A 175 2.93 16.59 3.99
CA GLU A 175 4.15 17.37 4.11
C GLU A 175 4.50 17.55 5.60
N ARG A 176 5.80 17.49 5.92
CA ARG A 176 6.31 17.85 7.24
C ARG A 176 7.24 19.04 7.18
N ASP A 177 7.17 19.86 8.21
CA ASP A 177 8.15 20.90 8.47
C ASP A 177 9.50 20.29 8.88
N SER A 178 10.58 21.06 8.67
CA SER A 178 11.95 20.60 8.95
C SER A 178 12.20 20.29 10.44
N GLU A 179 11.38 20.86 11.34
CA GLU A 179 11.48 20.67 12.79
C GLU A 179 10.81 19.38 13.27
N VAL A 180 9.88 18.83 12.48
CA VAL A 180 9.11 17.63 12.85
C VAL A 180 9.94 16.37 12.60
N ASN A 181 10.45 15.79 13.69
CA ASN A 181 11.27 14.58 13.64
C ASN A 181 10.84 13.52 14.66
N ASN A 182 9.82 13.78 15.47
CA ASN A 182 9.31 12.79 16.42
C ASN A 182 8.26 11.88 15.77
N VAL A 183 8.27 10.59 16.11
CA VAL A 183 7.36 9.59 15.53
C VAL A 183 5.90 9.93 15.78
N SER A 184 5.55 10.40 16.99
CA SER A 184 4.15 10.75 17.29
C SER A 184 3.64 11.96 16.52
N GLU A 185 4.52 12.90 16.18
CA GLU A 185 4.16 14.07 15.37
C GLU A 185 4.00 13.68 13.90
N LEU A 186 4.91 12.85 13.38
CA LEU A 186 4.77 12.27 12.04
C LEU A 186 3.48 11.44 11.93
N ALA A 187 3.14 10.66 12.96
CA ALA A 187 1.91 9.88 12.99
C ALA A 187 0.67 10.77 12.95
N PHE A 188 0.70 11.90 13.67
CA PHE A 188 -0.35 12.91 13.61
C PHE A 188 -0.47 13.56 12.23
N LEU A 189 0.64 13.84 11.55
CA LEU A 189 0.61 14.35 10.18
C LEU A 189 -0.03 13.33 9.22
N ILE A 190 0.34 12.05 9.33
CA ILE A 190 -0.22 10.98 8.50
C ILE A 190 -1.70 10.75 8.82
N SER A 191 -2.13 10.92 10.06
CA SER A 191 -3.53 10.71 10.44
C SER A 191 -4.43 11.85 9.98
N ASP A 192 -4.02 13.10 10.23
CA ASP A 192 -4.90 14.28 10.26
C ASP A 192 -4.58 15.34 9.19
N ARG A 193 -3.35 15.36 8.66
CA ARG A 193 -2.89 16.42 7.72
C ARG A 193 -2.73 15.94 6.27
N LYS A 194 -3.42 14.88 5.89
CA LYS A 194 -3.46 14.37 4.51
C LYS A 194 -4.21 15.34 3.60
N ILE A 195 -3.63 15.63 2.43
CA ILE A 195 -4.31 16.36 1.35
C ILE A 195 -4.65 15.35 0.27
N VAL A 196 -5.95 15.12 0.02
CA VAL A 196 -6.42 14.18 -1.00
C VAL A 196 -6.28 14.81 -2.40
N GLU A 197 -5.70 14.07 -3.33
CA GLU A 197 -5.36 14.57 -4.68
C GLU A 197 -6.13 13.87 -5.81
N ASN A 198 -7.00 12.89 -5.51
CA ASN A 198 -7.73 12.12 -6.53
C ASN A 198 -8.48 12.98 -7.56
N GLU A 199 -9.07 14.10 -7.15
CA GLU A 199 -9.79 14.98 -8.07
C GLU A 199 -8.83 15.66 -9.08
N ALA A 200 -7.67 16.13 -8.61
CA ALA A 200 -6.66 16.73 -9.46
C ALA A 200 -6.05 15.72 -10.43
N ILE A 201 -5.86 14.46 -10.00
CA ILE A 201 -5.35 13.37 -10.83
C ILE A 201 -6.35 12.96 -11.91
N ASN A 202 -7.65 12.94 -11.58
CA ASN A 202 -8.71 12.57 -12.51
C ASN A 202 -9.14 13.72 -13.45
N ASN A 203 -8.37 14.81 -13.49
CA ASN A 203 -8.66 15.92 -14.40
C ASN A 203 -8.57 15.45 -15.86
N GLU A 204 -9.63 15.69 -16.63
CA GLU A 204 -9.79 15.28 -18.03
C GLU A 204 -8.64 15.76 -18.95
N GLU A 205 -7.95 16.85 -18.59
CA GLU A 205 -6.79 17.33 -19.35
C GLU A 205 -5.59 16.37 -19.34
N MET A 206 -5.43 15.58 -18.26
CA MET A 206 -4.31 14.64 -18.07
C MET A 206 -4.60 13.24 -18.62
N ILE A 207 -5.88 12.87 -18.78
CA ILE A 207 -6.30 11.51 -19.14
C ILE A 207 -5.91 11.19 -20.59
N GLY A 208 -5.18 10.08 -20.78
CA GLY A 208 -4.88 9.50 -22.09
C GLY A 208 -3.80 10.21 -22.92
N LYS A 209 -3.13 11.23 -22.36
CA LYS A 209 -2.05 11.97 -23.02
C LYS A 209 -0.67 11.76 -22.41
N MET A 210 -0.61 11.33 -21.16
CA MET A 210 0.61 11.23 -20.36
C MET A 210 0.60 9.95 -19.53
N ASP A 211 1.77 9.37 -19.34
CA ASP A 211 1.96 8.30 -18.38
C ASP A 211 2.45 8.85 -17.06
N PHE A 212 1.94 8.31 -15.95
CA PHE A 212 2.26 8.76 -14.61
C PHE A 212 2.85 7.63 -13.79
N LEU A 213 3.94 7.94 -13.11
CA LEU A 213 4.45 7.16 -12.00
C LEU A 213 3.70 7.59 -10.73
N VAL A 214 3.11 6.62 -10.04
CA VAL A 214 2.48 6.83 -8.72
C VAL A 214 3.42 6.33 -7.62
N TYR A 215 3.66 5.01 -7.60
CA TYR A 215 4.46 4.37 -6.55
C TYR A 215 5.94 4.74 -6.70
N GLY A 216 6.48 5.48 -5.73
CA GLY A 216 7.85 5.97 -5.77
C GLY A 216 8.03 7.26 -6.57
N ALA A 217 6.95 7.98 -6.90
CA ALA A 217 7.02 9.39 -7.28
C ALA A 217 7.52 10.25 -6.09
N ASN A 218 6.92 10.01 -4.93
CA ASN A 218 7.47 10.27 -3.60
C ASN A 218 7.61 8.94 -2.86
N LEU A 219 8.26 8.95 -1.68
CA LEU A 219 8.17 7.80 -0.79
C LEU A 219 6.70 7.52 -0.50
N THR A 220 6.22 6.35 -0.91
CA THR A 220 4.80 6.03 -0.91
C THR A 220 4.48 4.99 0.16
N PHE A 221 3.52 5.26 1.03
CA PHE A 221 2.99 4.31 2.00
C PHE A 221 1.59 3.88 1.59
N VAL A 222 1.37 2.57 1.43
CA VAL A 222 0.07 2.02 1.04
C VAL A 222 -0.50 1.23 2.21
N ASN A 223 -1.63 1.71 2.72
CA ASN A 223 -2.41 1.00 3.72
C ASN A 223 -3.25 -0.09 3.05
N LEU A 224 -2.89 -1.34 3.31
CA LEU A 224 -3.58 -2.55 2.83
C LEU A 224 -4.23 -3.31 3.99
N GLU A 225 -4.36 -2.71 5.18
CA GLU A 225 -4.98 -3.36 6.35
C GLU A 225 -6.45 -3.74 6.12
N ASP A 226 -7.12 -3.03 5.21
CA ASP A 226 -8.50 -3.28 4.82
C ASP A 226 -8.67 -4.13 3.56
N VAL A 227 -7.57 -4.55 2.92
CA VAL A 227 -7.62 -5.42 1.74
C VAL A 227 -7.70 -6.90 2.14
N GLU A 228 -8.70 -7.59 1.63
CA GLU A 228 -9.08 -8.96 2.02
C GLU A 228 -8.22 -10.07 1.39
N ILE A 229 -6.90 -10.05 1.60
CA ILE A 229 -6.00 -11.05 1.02
C ILE A 229 -6.13 -12.46 1.64
N TYR A 230 -6.63 -12.55 2.88
CA TYR A 230 -6.79 -13.82 3.62
C TYR A 230 -8.18 -14.45 3.48
N GLU A 231 -9.09 -13.83 2.72
CA GLU A 231 -10.41 -14.40 2.42
C GLU A 231 -10.37 -15.38 1.23
N PHE A 232 -9.23 -15.47 0.54
CA PHE A 232 -8.98 -16.50 -0.46
C PHE A 232 -9.14 -17.88 0.18
N GLU A 233 -10.02 -18.73 -0.36
CA GLU A 233 -10.24 -20.06 0.20
C GLU A 233 -10.21 -21.12 -0.90
N MET A 234 -9.32 -22.10 -0.76
CA MET A 234 -9.23 -23.22 -1.69
C MET A 234 -9.46 -24.52 -0.92
N LYS A 235 -10.53 -25.24 -1.29
CA LYS A 235 -10.92 -26.52 -0.66
C LYS A 235 -11.06 -26.44 0.87
N GLY A 236 -11.73 -25.41 1.38
CA GLY A 236 -11.92 -25.25 2.83
C GLY A 236 -10.70 -24.70 3.58
N LYS A 237 -9.63 -24.29 2.86
CA LYS A 237 -8.38 -23.84 3.47
C LYS A 237 -8.00 -22.44 3.03
N ARG A 238 -7.71 -21.59 4.00
CA ARG A 238 -7.20 -20.23 3.83
C ARG A 238 -5.67 -20.21 3.76
N PRO A 239 -5.04 -19.12 3.27
CA PRO A 239 -3.60 -19.01 3.16
C PRO A 239 -2.97 -18.98 4.55
N VAL A 240 -1.89 -19.74 4.72
CA VAL A 240 -1.03 -19.63 5.93
C VAL A 240 -0.14 -18.38 5.89
N PHE A 241 0.02 -17.80 4.70
CA PHE A 241 0.75 -16.56 4.44
C PHE A 241 0.27 -16.01 3.10
N ALA A 242 0.06 -14.71 3.04
CA ALA A 242 -0.23 -14.00 1.81
C ALA A 242 0.51 -12.65 1.82
N ASN A 243 0.92 -12.18 0.65
CA ASN A 243 1.69 -10.94 0.52
C ASN A 243 1.43 -10.26 -0.83
N PHE A 244 1.38 -8.93 -0.82
CA PHE A 244 1.40 -8.11 -2.02
C PHE A 244 2.82 -7.64 -2.38
N SER A 245 3.08 -7.49 -3.67
CA SER A 245 4.30 -6.87 -4.19
C SER A 245 3.93 -6.01 -5.39
N ILE A 246 4.62 -4.89 -5.56
CA ILE A 246 4.49 -4.00 -6.71
C ILE A 246 5.85 -3.94 -7.40
N GLU A 247 5.84 -4.17 -8.72
CA GLU A 247 7.00 -3.93 -9.59
C GLU A 247 6.89 -2.55 -10.25
N GLY A 248 7.99 -2.05 -10.80
CA GLY A 248 8.00 -0.71 -11.41
C GLY A 248 7.81 0.40 -10.36
N VAL A 249 8.49 0.28 -9.21
CA VAL A 249 8.50 1.32 -8.18
C VAL A 249 9.62 2.33 -8.49
N GLY A 250 9.30 3.62 -8.43
CA GLY A 250 10.26 4.70 -8.59
C GLY A 250 11.30 4.76 -7.46
N LYS A 251 12.40 5.47 -7.71
CA LYS A 251 13.56 5.54 -6.79
C LYS A 251 13.23 6.01 -5.37
N GLU A 252 12.16 6.80 -5.19
CA GLU A 252 11.78 7.28 -3.86
C GLU A 252 11.21 6.16 -2.97
N GLY A 253 10.77 5.06 -3.58
CA GLY A 253 10.40 3.82 -2.90
C GLY A 253 8.94 3.71 -2.48
N LEU A 254 8.63 2.52 -1.97
CA LEU A 254 7.28 2.08 -1.61
C LEU A 254 7.32 1.27 -0.32
N VAL A 255 6.31 1.46 0.52
CA VAL A 255 6.06 0.69 1.73
C VAL A 255 4.62 0.22 1.70
N LEU A 256 4.41 -1.09 1.67
CA LEU A 256 3.11 -1.73 1.80
C LEU A 256 2.95 -2.23 3.23
N VAL A 257 1.83 -1.90 3.88
CA VAL A 257 1.51 -2.40 5.21
C VAL A 257 0.19 -3.14 5.14
N GLN A 258 0.21 -4.43 5.45
CA GLN A 258 -0.97 -5.29 5.45
C GLN A 258 -1.06 -6.08 6.76
N THR A 259 -2.21 -6.72 7.00
CA THR A 259 -2.37 -7.62 8.15
C THR A 259 -1.49 -8.87 8.00
N LYS A 260 -1.09 -9.44 9.14
CA LYS A 260 -0.30 -10.69 9.19
C LYS A 260 -1.18 -11.93 9.02
N GLY A 261 -2.47 -11.81 9.27
CA GLY A 261 -3.44 -12.88 9.10
C GLY A 261 -4.86 -12.34 8.88
N PRO A 262 -5.87 -13.24 8.91
CA PRO A 262 -7.26 -12.85 8.76
C PRO A 262 -7.72 -11.99 9.95
N LYS A 263 -8.61 -11.02 9.69
CA LYS A 263 -9.17 -10.13 10.73
C LYS A 263 -9.88 -10.91 11.85
N ASN A 264 -10.50 -12.05 11.52
CA ASN A 264 -11.17 -12.96 12.44
C ASN A 264 -10.27 -14.13 12.90
N GLY A 265 -8.95 -13.98 12.80
CA GLY A 265 -8.00 -15.00 13.25
C GLY A 265 -8.03 -15.19 14.78
N ASN A 266 -7.72 -16.39 15.24
CA ASN A 266 -7.74 -16.71 16.68
C ASN A 266 -6.42 -16.35 17.40
N LYS A 267 -5.37 -16.02 16.66
CA LYS A 267 -4.06 -15.66 17.23
C LYS A 267 -3.94 -14.15 17.31
N GLU A 268 -3.46 -13.65 18.44
CA GLU A 268 -3.19 -12.22 18.64
C GLU A 268 -2.32 -11.64 17.52
N ASP A 269 -1.32 -12.41 17.06
CA ASP A 269 -0.42 -12.02 15.99
C ASP A 269 -1.09 -11.94 14.61
N ASP A 270 -2.16 -12.71 14.37
CA ASP A 270 -2.90 -12.64 13.10
C ASP A 270 -3.69 -11.33 13.02
N ILE A 271 -4.27 -10.91 14.15
CA ILE A 271 -5.10 -9.70 14.28
C ILE A 271 -4.23 -8.43 14.36
N ASN A 272 -3.22 -8.46 15.23
CA ASN A 272 -2.49 -7.28 15.66
C ASN A 272 -1.09 -7.18 15.03
N GLY A 273 -0.56 -8.26 14.44
CA GLY A 273 0.69 -8.24 13.70
C GLY A 273 0.54 -7.65 12.29
N ARG A 274 1.65 -7.20 11.72
CA ARG A 274 1.70 -6.64 10.37
C ARG A 274 2.76 -7.30 9.51
N ILE A 275 2.49 -7.36 8.22
CA ILE A 275 3.51 -7.62 7.20
C ILE A 275 3.83 -6.28 6.55
N VAL A 276 5.11 -5.93 6.52
CA VAL A 276 5.62 -4.70 5.93
C VAL A 276 6.50 -5.07 4.76
N THR A 277 6.11 -4.68 3.55
CA THR A 277 6.89 -4.93 2.33
C THR A 277 7.43 -3.61 1.81
N VAL A 278 8.75 -3.50 1.72
CA VAL A 278 9.47 -2.28 1.37
C VAL A 278 10.20 -2.49 0.03
N VAL A 279 10.07 -1.54 -0.88
CA VAL A 279 10.79 -1.48 -2.16
C VAL A 279 11.63 -0.21 -2.21
N LEU A 280 12.95 -0.36 -2.23
CA LEU A 280 13.91 0.75 -2.15
C LEU A 280 15.17 0.45 -2.98
N PRO A 281 16.02 1.46 -3.27
CA PRO A 281 17.38 1.23 -3.72
C PRO A 281 18.12 0.28 -2.77
N GLU A 282 18.91 -0.65 -3.31
CA GLU A 282 19.57 -1.73 -2.56
C GLU A 282 20.41 -1.24 -1.36
N ASP A 283 21.14 -0.14 -1.56
CA ASP A 283 21.97 0.52 -0.54
C ASP A 283 21.12 1.13 0.59
N GLU A 284 20.05 1.84 0.23
CA GLU A 284 19.14 2.41 1.22
C GLU A 284 18.36 1.36 2.01
N LEU A 285 17.97 0.27 1.34
CA LEU A 285 17.25 -0.83 1.95
C LEU A 285 18.08 -1.51 3.04
N ALA A 286 19.36 -1.80 2.76
CA ALA A 286 20.26 -2.39 3.74
C ALA A 286 20.45 -1.49 4.97
N HIS A 287 20.55 -0.17 4.76
CA HIS A 287 20.61 0.79 5.86
C HIS A 287 19.32 0.83 6.68
N LEU A 288 18.17 0.86 6.02
CA LEU A 288 16.86 0.84 6.67
C LEU A 288 16.68 -0.44 7.50
N GLU A 289 17.04 -1.61 6.96
CA GLU A 289 16.97 -2.88 7.69
C GLU A 289 17.75 -2.83 9.02
N ASN A 290 18.99 -2.34 8.96
CA ASN A 290 19.82 -2.22 10.14
C ASN A 290 19.24 -1.24 11.18
N GLU A 291 18.71 -0.10 10.72
CA GLU A 291 18.06 0.91 11.55
C GLU A 291 16.80 0.36 12.23
N LEU A 292 15.92 -0.30 11.45
CA LEU A 292 14.69 -0.92 11.95
C LEU A 292 14.95 -2.04 12.95
N LYS A 293 16.02 -2.80 12.77
CA LYS A 293 16.42 -3.85 13.69
C LYS A 293 17.01 -3.29 14.98
N THR A 294 17.92 -2.33 14.87
CA THR A 294 18.72 -1.83 16.00
C THR A 294 17.93 -0.88 16.88
N ASN A 295 17.20 0.06 16.28
CA ASN A 295 16.57 1.16 17.02
C ASN A 295 15.07 0.95 17.25
N TRP A 296 14.42 0.09 16.43
CA TRP A 296 12.97 -0.08 16.45
C TRP A 296 12.51 -1.50 16.78
N ASN A 297 13.39 -2.50 16.68
CA ASN A 297 13.09 -3.92 16.92
C ASN A 297 11.92 -4.45 16.07
N ILE A 298 11.84 -4.06 14.78
CA ILE A 298 10.76 -4.48 13.86
C ILE A 298 11.22 -5.16 12.56
N ALA A 299 12.53 -5.33 12.33
CA ALA A 299 13.11 -5.98 11.15
C ALA A 299 14.06 -7.13 11.50
#